data_AF-A0A1I8BBK6-F1
#
_entry.id   AF-A0A1I8BBK6-F1
#
_cell.length_a   1.000
_cell.length_b   1.000
_cell.length_c   1.000
_cell.angle_alpha   90.00
_cell.angle_beta   90.00
_cell.angle_gamma   90.00
#
_symmetry.space_group_name_H-M   'P 1'
#
loop_
_entity.id
_entity.type
_entity.pdbx_description
1 polymer ?
#
loop_
_entity_poly.entity_id
_entity_poly.type
_entity_poly.pdbx_seq_one_letter_code
_entity_poly.pdbx_strand_id
1 'polypeptide(L)'
;MSKFKESEILHRKVEHLLRPEELTTINLMRWLKSYNWEKLFPKIDDDFYKNFYDHTEIKHYCEVFQQSRLQYDWVNSLDNGLVFVEACPKSASITAQLIRTGQFLFAFFAWSEYMLRLILKRERETGQRSYAVCIFDMSGAGIWQYSNPMGPINRLFEVREYGYFGKILKDKRLG
;
A
#
# COMPACT_ATOMS: atom_id res chain seq x y z
N MET A 1 23.61 15.65 -2.58
CA MET A 1 24.18 14.32 -2.28
C MET A 1 23.64 13.34 -3.31
N SER A 2 24.41 12.36 -3.80
CA SER A 2 23.90 11.37 -4.77
C SER A 2 22.84 10.49 -4.11
N LYS A 3 21.72 10.21 -4.79
CA LYS A 3 20.66 9.29 -4.32
C LYS A 3 21.20 7.90 -3.93
N PHE A 4 22.32 7.50 -4.50
CA PHE A 4 23.02 6.26 -4.17
C PHE A 4 23.59 6.29 -2.74
N LYS A 5 24.18 7.43 -2.33
CA LYS A 5 24.70 7.62 -0.96
C LYS A 5 23.59 7.64 0.08
N GLU A 6 22.42 8.19 -0.24
CA GLU A 6 21.26 8.15 0.65
C GLU A 6 20.74 6.71 0.84
N SER A 7 20.76 5.90 -0.23
CA SER A 7 20.35 4.49 -0.17
C SER A 7 21.27 3.63 0.70
N GLU A 8 22.58 3.87 0.68
CA GLU A 8 23.52 3.18 1.57
C GLU A 8 23.34 3.58 3.04
N ILE A 9 23.07 4.87 3.31
CA ILE A 9 22.80 5.34 4.67
C ILE A 9 21.50 4.73 5.20
N LEU A 10 20.45 4.67 4.36
CA LEU A 10 19.20 4.02 4.75
C LEU A 10 19.42 2.52 4.97
N HIS A 11 20.12 1.84 4.05
CA HIS A 11 20.44 0.41 4.17
C HIS A 11 21.03 0.10 5.54
N ARG A 12 22.09 0.81 5.94
CA ARG A 12 22.74 0.61 7.24
C ARG A 12 21.84 0.93 8.43
N LYS A 13 20.91 1.88 8.28
CA LYS A 13 19.97 2.26 9.35
C LYS A 13 18.85 1.24 9.54
N VAL A 14 18.47 0.48 8.51
CA VAL A 14 17.29 -0.42 8.56
C VAL A 14 17.65 -1.90 8.42
N GLU A 15 18.92 -2.25 8.19
CA GLU A 15 19.38 -3.64 8.04
C GLU A 15 19.12 -4.53 9.26
N HIS A 16 19.02 -3.93 10.45
CA HIS A 16 18.67 -4.65 11.68
C HIS A 16 17.16 -4.77 11.90
N LEU A 17 16.35 -4.05 11.12
CA LEU A 17 14.89 -4.00 11.22
C LEU A 17 14.20 -4.80 10.11
N LEU A 18 14.88 -5.01 8.98
CA LEU A 18 14.34 -5.65 7.79
C LEU A 18 15.11 -6.93 7.48
N ARG A 19 14.42 -7.92 6.92
CA ARG A 19 15.06 -9.17 6.49
C ARG A 19 15.95 -8.92 5.26
N PRO A 20 16.97 -9.75 5.01
CA PRO A 20 17.86 -9.58 3.86
C PRO A 20 17.14 -9.47 2.52
N GLU A 21 16.00 -10.16 2.35
CA GLU A 21 15.19 -10.11 1.12
C GLU A 21 14.43 -8.79 0.94
N GLU A 22 14.24 -8.03 2.02
CA GLU A 22 13.54 -6.75 2.04
C GLU A 22 14.51 -5.57 1.78
N LEU A 23 15.82 -5.78 1.96
CA LEU A 23 16.90 -4.78 1.82
C LEU A 23 17.34 -4.49 0.37
N THR A 24 16.54 -4.85 -0.63
CA THR A 24 16.90 -4.55 -2.02
C THR A 24 17.04 -3.05 -2.25
N THR A 25 18.01 -2.62 -3.08
CA THR A 25 18.19 -1.21 -3.45
C THR A 25 16.91 -0.59 -3.97
N ILE A 26 16.10 -1.37 -4.70
CA ILE A 26 14.80 -0.94 -5.21
C ILE A 26 13.83 -0.67 -4.06
N ASN A 27 13.74 -1.56 -3.07
CA ASN A 27 12.94 -1.32 -1.87
C ASN A 27 13.44 -0.09 -1.12
N LEU A 28 14.72 -0.03 -0.73
CA LEU A 28 15.25 1.12 0.02
C LEU A 28 15.05 2.46 -0.69
N MET A 29 15.19 2.50 -2.02
CA MET A 29 14.90 3.68 -2.84
C MET A 29 13.42 4.06 -2.90
N ARG A 30 12.49 3.12 -2.70
CA ARG A 30 11.05 3.39 -2.54
C ARG A 30 10.76 4.07 -1.20
N TRP A 31 11.45 3.65 -0.14
CA TRP A 31 11.28 4.20 1.21
C TRP A 31 11.92 5.59 1.34
N LEU A 32 13.10 5.83 0.76
CA LEU A 32 13.73 7.16 0.72
C LEU A 32 12.90 8.23 0.01
N LYS A 33 12.09 7.81 -0.97
CA LYS A 33 11.18 8.71 -1.69
C LYS A 33 9.89 9.02 -0.91
N SER A 34 9.57 8.25 0.13
CA SER A 34 8.41 8.51 0.97
C SER A 34 8.69 9.68 1.92
N TYR A 35 7.70 10.54 2.12
CA TYR A 35 7.85 11.74 2.93
C TYR A 35 8.05 11.35 4.41
N ASN A 36 9.15 11.79 5.01
CA ASN A 36 9.44 11.73 6.46
C ASN A 36 9.61 10.31 7.07
N TRP A 37 10.30 9.41 6.36
CA TRP A 37 10.57 8.02 6.76
C TRP A 37 11.15 7.85 8.18
N GLU A 38 11.94 8.81 8.68
CA GLU A 38 12.56 8.75 10.01
C GLU A 38 11.53 8.77 11.17
N LYS A 39 10.31 9.26 10.94
CA LYS A 39 9.23 9.29 11.95
C LYS A 39 8.30 8.09 11.89
N LEU A 40 8.36 7.31 10.80
CA LEU A 40 7.48 6.15 10.55
C LEU A 40 8.02 4.85 11.17
N PHE A 41 9.34 4.65 11.08
CA PHE A 41 10.00 3.42 11.51
C PHE A 41 9.87 3.04 13.00
N PRO A 42 9.91 3.96 13.99
CA PRO A 42 9.89 3.53 15.40
C PRO A 42 8.55 2.89 15.83
N LYS A 43 7.53 2.84 14.96
CA LYS A 43 6.22 2.26 15.24
C LYS A 43 5.93 0.93 14.52
N ILE A 44 6.83 0.48 13.65
CA ILE A 44 6.57 -0.62 12.73
C ILE A 44 7.63 -1.71 12.94
N ASP A 45 7.23 -2.79 13.61
CA ASP A 45 8.02 -4.00 13.84
C ASP A 45 7.26 -5.24 13.35
N ASP A 46 7.83 -6.44 13.54
CA ASP A 46 7.15 -7.67 13.12
C ASP A 46 5.84 -7.94 13.89
N ASP A 47 5.74 -7.48 15.13
CA ASP A 47 4.53 -7.65 15.95
C ASP A 47 3.40 -6.73 15.46
N PHE A 48 3.75 -5.54 14.95
CA PHE A 48 2.81 -4.65 14.26
C PHE A 48 2.09 -5.39 13.13
N TYR A 49 2.82 -6.16 12.30
CA TYR A 49 2.24 -6.88 11.17
C TYR A 49 1.49 -8.16 11.55
N LYS A 50 1.79 -8.78 12.70
CA LYS A 50 1.00 -9.92 13.20
C LYS A 50 -0.43 -9.50 13.55
N ASN A 51 -0.56 -8.31 14.14
CA ASN A 51 -1.84 -7.73 14.55
C ASN A 51 -2.26 -6.58 13.61
N PHE A 52 -1.90 -6.67 12.32
CA PHE A 52 -2.00 -5.57 11.35
C PHE A 52 -3.39 -4.90 11.33
N TYR A 53 -4.46 -5.71 11.31
CA TYR A 53 -5.83 -5.23 11.27
C TYR A 53 -6.39 -4.78 12.61
N ASP A 54 -5.65 -4.91 13.71
CA ASP A 54 -6.08 -4.46 15.04
C ASP A 54 -5.74 -3.01 15.31
N HIS A 55 -4.75 -2.46 14.60
CA HIS A 55 -4.31 -1.07 14.71
C HIS A 55 -5.38 -0.10 14.19
N THR A 56 -5.69 0.92 15.00
CA THR A 56 -6.75 1.90 14.74
C THR A 56 -6.54 2.63 13.42
N GLU A 57 -5.31 3.01 13.09
CA GLU A 57 -4.97 3.69 11.83
C GLU A 57 -5.26 2.82 10.61
N ILE A 58 -5.04 1.50 10.72
CA ILE A 58 -5.30 0.54 9.65
C ILE A 58 -6.81 0.29 9.50
N LYS A 59 -7.52 0.08 10.61
CA LYS A 59 -9.00 -0.05 10.61
C LYS A 59 -9.65 1.14 9.94
N HIS A 60 -9.28 2.35 10.38
CA HIS A 60 -9.81 3.59 9.83
C HIS A 60 -9.51 3.75 8.34
N TYR A 61 -8.28 3.41 7.91
CA TYR A 61 -7.94 3.39 6.49
C TYR A 61 -8.83 2.43 5.70
N CYS A 62 -8.95 1.16 6.14
CA CYS A 62 -9.78 0.18 5.45
C CYS A 62 -11.26 0.57 5.41
N GLU A 63 -11.78 1.24 6.45
CA GLU A 63 -13.15 1.75 6.48
C GLU A 63 -13.36 2.90 5.49
N VAL A 64 -12.43 3.87 5.47
CA VAL A 64 -12.47 5.02 4.56
C VAL A 64 -12.44 4.59 3.09
N PHE A 65 -11.61 3.61 2.76
CA PHE A 65 -11.49 3.06 1.40
C PHE A 65 -12.39 1.85 1.14
N GLN A 66 -13.23 1.45 2.10
CA GLN A 66 -14.08 0.25 2.01
C GLN A 66 -13.34 -0.96 1.43
N GLN A 67 -12.15 -1.22 1.97
CA GLN A 67 -11.25 -2.24 1.48
C GLN A 67 -11.45 -3.55 2.24
N SER A 68 -11.46 -4.66 1.52
CA SER A 68 -11.44 -5.99 2.14
C SER A 68 -10.12 -6.19 2.88
N ARG A 69 -10.14 -7.05 3.90
CA ARG A 69 -8.89 -7.59 4.45
C ARG A 69 -8.19 -8.41 3.36
N LEU A 70 -6.87 -8.33 3.31
CA LEU A 70 -6.04 -9.22 2.51
C LEU A 70 -6.11 -10.61 3.13
N GLN A 71 -6.54 -11.58 2.33
CA GLN A 71 -6.65 -12.97 2.71
C GLN A 71 -5.61 -13.75 1.92
N TYR A 72 -4.80 -14.56 2.60
CA TYR A 72 -3.69 -15.27 1.97
C TYR A 72 -4.14 -16.34 0.96
N ASP A 73 -5.34 -16.87 1.18
CA ASP A 73 -6.02 -17.89 0.38
C ASP A 73 -6.86 -17.30 -0.76
N TRP A 74 -7.12 -15.98 -0.78
CA TRP A 74 -7.80 -15.32 -1.88
C TRP A 74 -6.82 -15.07 -3.02
N VAL A 75 -6.72 -16.05 -3.90
CA VAL A 75 -5.71 -16.07 -4.95
C VAL A 75 -6.37 -16.34 -6.29
N ASN A 76 -5.95 -15.60 -7.31
CA ASN A 76 -6.22 -15.95 -8.68
C ASN A 76 -5.36 -17.16 -9.11
N SER A 77 -6.00 -18.30 -9.33
CA SER A 77 -5.34 -19.55 -9.72
C SER A 77 -4.64 -19.46 -11.09
N LEU A 78 -5.00 -18.49 -11.94
CA LEU A 78 -4.41 -18.34 -13.26
C LEU A 78 -2.98 -17.76 -13.23
N ASP A 79 -2.70 -16.88 -12.27
CA ASP A 79 -1.48 -16.07 -12.27
C ASP A 79 -0.85 -15.87 -10.89
N ASN A 80 -1.29 -16.65 -9.90
CA ASN A 80 -0.76 -16.68 -8.55
C ASN A 80 -0.91 -15.34 -7.79
N GLY A 81 -1.75 -14.43 -8.27
CA GLY A 81 -1.95 -13.11 -7.66
C GLY A 81 -2.88 -13.16 -6.45
N LEU A 82 -2.51 -12.49 -5.37
CA LEU A 82 -3.36 -12.27 -4.19
C LEU A 82 -4.43 -11.23 -4.53
N VAL A 83 -5.69 -11.54 -4.27
CA VAL A 83 -6.84 -10.71 -4.63
C VAL A 83 -7.39 -10.02 -3.39
N PHE A 84 -7.70 -8.73 -3.54
CA PHE A 84 -8.47 -7.97 -2.58
C PHE A 84 -9.47 -7.06 -3.31
N VAL A 85 -10.51 -6.66 -2.59
CA VAL A 85 -11.56 -5.79 -3.13
C VAL A 85 -11.48 -4.44 -2.45
N GLU A 86 -11.70 -3.38 -3.20
CA GLU A 86 -11.82 -2.02 -2.67
C GLU A 86 -13.04 -1.36 -3.31
N ALA A 87 -13.89 -0.72 -2.53
CA ALA A 87 -15.06 -0.04 -3.06
C ALA A 87 -14.89 1.49 -3.03
N CYS A 88 -15.52 2.16 -3.98
CA CYS A 88 -15.59 3.62 -4.00
C CYS A 88 -16.07 4.16 -2.64
N PRO A 89 -15.35 5.10 -2.00
CA PRO A 89 -15.86 5.78 -0.83
C PRO A 89 -17.22 6.42 -1.12
N LYS A 90 -18.19 6.29 -0.21
CA LYS A 90 -19.55 6.83 -0.40
C LYS A 90 -19.58 8.36 -0.60
N SER A 91 -18.52 9.06 -0.19
CA SER A 91 -18.36 10.49 -0.45
C SER A 91 -16.88 10.92 -0.42
N ALA A 92 -16.40 11.38 -1.57
CA ALA A 92 -15.08 11.98 -1.77
C ALA A 92 -14.74 13.13 -0.80
N SER A 93 -15.71 14.00 -0.51
CA SER A 93 -15.51 15.18 0.36
C SER A 93 -15.38 14.79 1.83
N ILE A 94 -16.07 13.72 2.25
CA ILE A 94 -15.99 13.17 3.59
C ILE A 94 -14.66 12.42 3.74
N THR A 95 -14.27 11.58 2.79
CA THR A 95 -13.00 10.82 2.81
C THR A 95 -11.77 11.73 2.99
N ALA A 96 -11.71 12.86 2.30
CA ALA A 96 -10.58 13.80 2.43
C ALA A 96 -10.55 14.55 3.79
N GLN A 97 -11.70 14.67 4.46
CA GLN A 97 -11.79 15.24 5.82
C GLN A 97 -11.54 14.22 6.92
N LEU A 98 -11.80 12.93 6.64
CA LEU A 98 -11.74 11.86 7.63
C LEU A 98 -10.31 11.40 7.95
N ILE A 99 -9.33 11.62 7.08
CA ILE A 99 -7.96 11.16 7.31
C ILE A 99 -6.94 12.28 7.07
N ARG A 100 -6.10 12.56 8.08
CA ARG A 100 -4.98 13.49 7.92
C ARG A 100 -3.97 12.88 6.95
N THR A 101 -3.33 13.69 6.10
CA THR A 101 -2.34 13.24 5.12
C THR A 101 -1.26 12.32 5.72
N GLY A 102 -0.75 12.65 6.91
CA GLY A 102 0.25 11.82 7.59
C GLY A 102 -0.27 10.44 8.02
N GLN A 103 -1.53 10.35 8.47
CA GLN A 103 -2.16 9.08 8.84
C GLN A 103 -2.48 8.25 7.60
N PHE A 104 -2.94 8.90 6.53
CA PHE A 104 -3.16 8.25 5.23
C PHE A 104 -1.86 7.64 4.70
N LEU A 105 -0.78 8.43 4.65
CA LEU A 105 0.52 7.95 4.18
C LEU A 105 1.04 6.82 5.06
N PHE A 106 0.94 6.94 6.39
CA PHE A 106 1.30 5.86 7.31
C PHE A 106 0.56 4.57 6.99
N ALA A 107 -0.78 4.62 7.00
CA ALA A 107 -1.60 3.43 6.78
C ALA A 107 -1.38 2.83 5.39
N PHE A 108 -1.22 3.68 4.38
CA PHE A 108 -0.90 3.26 3.02
C PHE A 108 0.44 2.52 2.93
N PHE A 109 1.53 3.06 3.50
CA PHE A 109 2.83 2.39 3.49
C PHE A 109 2.82 1.11 4.31
N ALA A 110 2.20 1.14 5.49
CA ALA A 110 2.04 -0.04 6.34
C ALA A 110 1.27 -1.16 5.60
N TRP A 111 0.18 -0.81 4.91
CA TRP A 111 -0.59 -1.73 4.08
C TRP A 111 0.21 -2.27 2.89
N SER A 112 0.99 -1.42 2.24
CA SER A 112 1.87 -1.81 1.13
C SER A 112 2.89 -2.86 1.56
N GLU A 113 3.50 -2.65 2.72
CA GLU A 113 4.49 -3.57 3.29
C GLU A 113 3.83 -4.88 3.75
N TYR A 114 2.66 -4.81 4.40
CA TYR A 114 1.89 -6.00 4.77
C TYR A 114 1.54 -6.86 3.54
N MET A 115 1.06 -6.22 2.48
CA MET A 115 0.78 -6.85 1.20
C MET A 115 2.04 -7.47 0.57
N LEU A 116 3.17 -6.74 0.56
CA LEU A 116 4.44 -7.25 0.04
C LEU A 116 4.91 -8.49 0.82
N ARG A 117 4.78 -8.49 2.14
CA ARG A 117 5.11 -9.64 3.00
C ARG A 117 4.27 -10.87 2.64
N LEU A 118 2.98 -10.70 2.35
CA LEU A 118 2.11 -11.78 1.90
C LEU A 118 2.50 -12.30 0.51
N ILE A 119 2.82 -11.41 -0.43
CA ILE A 119 3.31 -11.76 -1.77
C ILE A 119 4.59 -12.59 -1.66
N LEU A 120 5.61 -12.10 -0.92
CA LEU A 120 6.89 -12.79 -0.77
C LEU A 120 6.75 -14.15 -0.07
N LYS A 121 5.86 -14.25 0.93
CA LYS A 121 5.50 -15.53 1.54
C LYS A 121 4.95 -16.50 0.49
N ARG A 122 4.06 -16.03 -0.37
CA ARG A 122 3.46 -16.84 -1.44
C ARG A 122 4.47 -17.28 -2.48
N GLU A 123 5.34 -16.38 -2.92
CA GLU A 123 6.41 -16.73 -3.87
C GLU A 123 7.32 -17.82 -3.29
N ARG A 124 7.63 -17.74 -1.99
CA ARG A 124 8.44 -18.74 -1.28
C ARG A 124 7.74 -20.10 -1.22
N GLU A 125 6.44 -20.14 -0.91
CA GLU A 125 5.68 -21.38 -0.77
C GLU A 125 5.34 -22.04 -2.11
N THR A 126 5.11 -21.25 -3.16
CA THR A 126 4.67 -21.75 -4.47
C THR A 126 5.80 -21.91 -5.49
N GLY A 127 6.95 -21.26 -5.27
CA GLY A 127 8.03 -21.17 -6.25
C GLY A 127 7.69 -20.36 -7.50
N GLN A 128 6.53 -19.71 -7.53
CA GLN A 128 6.04 -18.92 -8.66
C GLN A 128 5.96 -17.44 -8.27
N ARG A 129 6.21 -16.56 -9.23
CA ARG A 129 6.03 -15.12 -9.04
C ARG A 129 4.60 -14.80 -8.63
N SER A 130 4.42 -13.81 -7.78
CA SER A 130 3.11 -13.35 -7.29
C SER A 130 3.03 -11.82 -7.32
N TYR A 131 1.83 -11.29 -7.08
CA TYR A 131 1.51 -9.86 -7.07
C TYR A 131 0.16 -9.65 -6.41
N ALA A 132 -0.23 -8.40 -6.17
CA ALA A 132 -1.56 -8.08 -5.70
C ALA A 132 -2.46 -7.62 -6.85
N VAL A 133 -3.71 -8.07 -6.80
CA VAL A 133 -4.79 -7.69 -7.70
C VAL A 133 -5.86 -6.99 -6.89
N CYS A 134 -6.04 -5.70 -7.19
CA CYS A 134 -7.17 -4.93 -6.66
C CYS A 134 -8.36 -5.08 -7.61
N ILE A 135 -9.49 -5.55 -7.09
CA ILE A 135 -10.78 -5.44 -7.77
C ILE A 135 -11.47 -4.20 -7.21
N PHE A 136 -11.59 -3.17 -8.05
CA PHE A 136 -12.19 -1.90 -7.64
C PHE A 136 -13.69 -1.89 -7.96
N ASP A 137 -14.53 -1.92 -6.92
CA ASP A 137 -15.99 -1.86 -7.04
C ASP A 137 -16.47 -0.40 -7.17
N MET A 138 -16.95 -0.07 -8.38
CA MET A 138 -17.48 1.24 -8.72
C MET A 138 -19.01 1.34 -8.60
N SER A 139 -19.70 0.31 -8.10
CA SER A 139 -21.17 0.28 -8.04
C SER A 139 -21.80 1.46 -7.26
N GLY A 140 -21.05 2.06 -6.33
CA GLY A 140 -21.45 3.25 -5.57
C GLY A 140 -20.82 4.58 -6.03
N ALA A 141 -20.05 4.58 -7.12
CA ALA A 141 -19.32 5.76 -7.58
C ALA A 141 -20.24 6.73 -8.35
N GLY A 142 -20.46 7.92 -7.80
CA GLY A 142 -21.01 9.02 -8.59
C GLY A 142 -19.97 9.48 -9.61
N ILE A 143 -20.19 9.25 -10.91
CA ILE A 143 -19.28 9.66 -12.00
C ILE A 143 -18.85 11.14 -11.87
N TRP A 144 -19.76 12.01 -11.42
CA TRP A 144 -19.51 13.44 -11.20
C TRP A 144 -18.49 13.75 -10.10
N GLN A 145 -18.26 12.84 -9.16
CA GLN A 145 -17.24 13.00 -8.10
C GLN A 145 -15.81 12.82 -8.66
N TYR A 146 -15.68 12.13 -9.79
CA TYR A 146 -14.42 11.81 -10.46
C TYR A 146 -14.14 12.68 -11.68
N SER A 147 -15.12 13.47 -12.14
CA SER A 147 -14.99 14.32 -13.33
C SER A 147 -14.12 15.56 -13.13
N ASN A 148 -13.90 16.00 -11.88
CA ASN A 148 -12.98 17.11 -11.60
C ASN A 148 -11.57 16.57 -11.31
N PRO A 149 -10.60 16.70 -12.22
CA PRO A 149 -9.23 16.20 -12.01
C PRO A 149 -8.52 16.85 -10.81
N MET A 150 -8.92 18.07 -10.43
CA MET A 150 -8.39 18.76 -9.25
C MET A 150 -9.20 18.49 -7.97
N GLY A 151 -10.22 17.62 -8.06
CA GLY A 151 -11.09 17.25 -6.95
C GLY A 151 -10.33 16.51 -5.83
N PRO A 152 -10.80 16.58 -4.58
CA PRO A 152 -10.13 15.96 -3.43
C PRO A 152 -9.84 14.46 -3.59
N ILE A 153 -10.76 13.72 -4.22
CA ILE A 153 -10.60 12.29 -4.47
C ILE A 153 -9.53 11.99 -5.52
N ASN A 154 -9.47 12.76 -6.60
CA ASN A 154 -8.47 12.58 -7.65
C ASN A 154 -7.08 12.94 -7.15
N ARG A 155 -6.93 13.98 -6.32
CA ARG A 155 -5.65 14.27 -5.63
C ARG A 155 -5.21 13.15 -4.69
N LEU A 156 -6.16 12.53 -3.98
CA LEU A 156 -5.88 11.41 -3.09
C LEU A 156 -5.42 10.17 -3.88
N PHE A 157 -6.06 9.86 -5.00
CA PHE A 157 -5.61 8.81 -5.94
C PHE A 157 -4.28 9.17 -6.61
N GLU A 158 -4.05 10.43 -6.95
CA GLU A 158 -2.78 10.90 -7.49
C GLU A 158 -1.63 10.68 -6.49
N VAL A 159 -1.81 11.04 -5.22
CA VAL A 159 -0.83 10.74 -4.15
C VAL A 159 -0.62 9.23 -3.99
N ARG A 160 -1.66 8.43 -4.19
CA ARG A 160 -1.60 6.96 -4.16
C ARG A 160 -0.84 6.39 -5.36
N GLU A 161 -0.95 6.99 -6.53
CA GLU A 161 -0.29 6.56 -7.76
C GLU A 161 1.19 6.95 -7.78
N TYR A 162 1.51 8.18 -7.37
CA TYR A 162 2.90 8.63 -7.18
C TYR A 162 3.57 7.98 -5.95
N GLY A 163 2.78 7.53 -4.98
CA GLY A 163 3.21 6.75 -3.83
C GLY A 163 3.39 5.27 -4.18
N TYR A 164 4.63 4.79 -4.21
CA TYR A 164 5.03 3.38 -4.10
C TYR A 164 4.60 2.39 -5.23
N PHE A 165 3.51 2.61 -5.97
CA PHE A 165 2.74 1.50 -6.56
C PHE A 165 2.77 1.28 -8.08
N GLY A 166 3.31 2.19 -8.89
CA GLY A 166 3.31 2.05 -10.35
C GLY A 166 4.00 0.78 -10.92
N LYS A 167 4.63 -0.06 -10.09
CA LYS A 167 5.23 -1.35 -10.48
C LYS A 167 4.69 -2.59 -9.73
N ILE A 168 3.86 -2.41 -8.69
CA ILE A 168 3.39 -3.52 -7.83
C ILE A 168 1.91 -3.83 -8.09
N LEU A 169 1.10 -2.84 -8.43
CA LEU A 169 -0.29 -3.05 -8.84
C LEU A 169 -0.36 -3.28 -10.34
N LYS A 170 -1.01 -4.37 -10.74
CA LYS A 170 -1.43 -4.58 -12.13
C LYS A 170 -2.88 -4.12 -12.24
N ASP A 171 -3.08 -2.90 -12.72
CA ASP A 171 -4.43 -2.36 -12.96
C ASP A 171 -5.03 -3.09 -14.16
N LYS A 172 -5.94 -4.04 -13.91
CA LYS A 172 -6.81 -4.61 -14.94
C LYS A 172 -8.12 -3.84 -14.89
N ARG A 173 -8.21 -2.73 -15.63
CA ARG A 173 -9.50 -2.13 -15.96
C ARG A 173 -10.26 -3.16 -16.79
N LEU A 174 -11.26 -3.79 -16.17
CA LEU A 174 -12.25 -4.58 -16.90
C LEU A 174 -13.08 -3.57 -17.70
N GLY A 175 -13.09 -3.76 -19.03
CA GLY A 175 -13.74 -2.87 -19.99
C GLY A 175 -15.25 -2.85 -19.89
#